data_AF-A0A6M0ARL2-F1
#
_entry.id   AF-A0A6M0ARL2-F1
#
_cell.length_a   1.000
_cell.length_b   1.000
_cell.length_c   1.000
_cell.angle_alpha   90.00
_cell.angle_beta   90.00
_cell.angle_gamma   90.00
#
_symmetry.space_group_name_H-M   'P 1'
#
loop_
_entity.id
_entity.type
_entity.pdbx_description
1 polymer ?
#
loop_
_entity_poly.entity_id
_entity_poly.type
_entity_poly.pdbx_seq_one_letter_code
_entity_poly.pdbx_strand_id
1 'polypeptide(L)'
;ADLIRSEVSGYKDGKSARASSTLVHQNTAVAAGVGTGSIAELMLTGQLNKPGVWPVEQALSTPLFEQIIQSRGLEINTVEA
;
A
#
# COMPACT_ATOMS: atom_id res chain seq x y z
N ALA A 1 7.89 3.02 -17.46
CA ALA A 1 7.09 2.65 -16.28
C ALA A 1 8.01 2.05 -15.24
N ASP A 2 7.98 2.64 -14.05
CA ASP A 2 8.73 2.17 -12.90
C ASP A 2 7.92 1.12 -12.15
N LEU A 3 8.61 0.22 -11.44
CA LEU A 3 8.02 -0.93 -10.76
C LEU A 3 8.40 -0.92 -9.27
N ILE A 4 7.39 -1.10 -8.43
CA ILE A 4 7.54 -1.49 -7.02
C ILE A 4 6.98 -2.91 -6.90
N ARG A 5 7.77 -3.83 -6.35
CA ARG A 5 7.37 -5.23 -6.16
C ARG A 5 7.68 -5.69 -4.74
N SER A 6 6.71 -6.33 -4.12
CA SER A 6 6.88 -7.10 -2.89
C SER A 6 6.61 -8.58 -3.18
N GLU A 7 7.31 -9.45 -2.48
CA GLU A 7 7.12 -10.89 -2.58
C GLU A 7 7.35 -11.55 -1.23
N VAL A 8 6.47 -12.48 -0.89
CA VAL A 8 6.55 -13.30 0.30
C VAL A 8 6.42 -14.76 -0.09
N SER A 9 7.26 -15.60 0.50
CA SER A 9 7.16 -17.05 0.42
C SER A 9 6.87 -17.58 1.83
N GLY A 10 6.01 -18.59 1.93
CA GLY A 10 5.62 -19.14 3.23
C GLY A 10 4.81 -20.41 3.07
N TYR A 11 3.99 -20.69 4.09
CA TYR A 11 3.10 -21.85 4.09
C TYR A 11 1.65 -21.39 4.25
N LYS A 12 0.76 -21.87 3.38
CA LYS A 12 -0.70 -21.68 3.44
C LYS A 12 -1.33 -23.07 3.47
N ASP A 13 -2.14 -23.34 4.49
CA ASP A 13 -2.77 -24.66 4.70
C ASP A 13 -1.77 -25.84 4.67
N GLY A 14 -0.58 -25.63 5.27
CA GLY A 14 0.49 -26.63 5.35
C GLY A 14 1.26 -26.87 4.05
N LYS A 15 0.97 -26.13 2.98
CA LYS A 15 1.67 -26.22 1.69
C LYS A 15 2.51 -24.98 1.45
N SER A 16 3.67 -25.14 0.81
CA SER A 16 4.47 -24.01 0.35
C SER A 16 3.64 -23.13 -0.59
N ALA A 17 3.62 -21.83 -0.33
CA ALA A 17 2.87 -20.84 -1.08
C ALA A 17 3.74 -19.60 -1.33
N ARG A 18 3.47 -18.90 -2.42
CA ARG A 18 4.14 -17.64 -2.76
C ARG A 18 3.09 -16.60 -3.13
N ALA A 19 3.22 -15.41 -2.56
CA ALA A 19 2.40 -14.28 -2.93
C ALA A 19 3.30 -13.11 -3.35
N SER A 20 2.89 -12.37 -4.36
CA SER A 20 3.58 -11.15 -4.77
C SER A 20 2.59 -10.04 -5.06
N SER A 21 2.99 -8.80 -4.77
CA SER A 21 2.24 -7.61 -5.14
C SER A 21 3.11 -6.69 -5.98
N THR A 22 2.49 -6.02 -6.95
CA THR A 22 3.16 -5.13 -7.90
C THR A 22 2.37 -3.85 -8.08
N LEU A 23 3.08 -2.73 -8.07
CA LEU A 23 2.57 -1.42 -8.47
C LEU A 23 3.45 -0.89 -9.60
N VAL A 24 2.81 -0.50 -10.70
CA VAL A 24 3.49 0.03 -11.89
C VAL A 24 2.97 1.42 -12.16
N HIS A 25 3.87 2.40 -12.25
CA HIS A 25 3.51 3.78 -12.57
C HIS A 25 4.54 4.41 -13.51
N GLN A 26 4.12 5.28 -14.43
CA GLN A 26 5.05 5.89 -15.39
C GLN A 26 6.05 6.84 -14.74
N ASN A 27 5.74 7.33 -13.53
CA ASN A 27 6.55 8.28 -12.80
C ASN A 27 6.58 7.92 -11.31
N THR A 28 7.70 7.39 -10.81
CA THR A 28 7.86 7.04 -9.39
C THR A 28 7.61 8.21 -8.44
N ALA A 29 8.00 9.43 -8.81
CA ALA A 29 7.81 10.60 -7.95
C ALA A 29 6.33 10.90 -7.72
N VAL A 30 5.49 10.68 -8.73
CA VAL A 30 4.03 10.80 -8.60
C VAL A 30 3.49 9.73 -7.66
N ALA A 31 3.91 8.47 -7.81
CA ALA A 31 3.45 7.39 -6.93
C ALA A 31 3.85 7.63 -5.46
N ALA A 32 5.08 8.08 -5.21
CA ALA A 32 5.54 8.46 -3.88
C ALA A 32 4.74 9.64 -3.30
N GLY A 33 4.50 10.67 -4.12
CA GLY A 33 3.70 11.83 -3.74
C GLY A 33 2.25 11.49 -3.40
N VAL A 34 1.63 10.56 -4.15
CA VAL A 34 0.30 10.01 -3.83
C VAL A 34 0.31 9.37 -2.44
N GLY A 35 1.32 8.55 -2.11
CA GLY A 35 1.45 7.95 -0.79
C GLY A 35 1.44 8.99 0.35
N THR A 36 2.32 9.99 0.28
CA THR A 36 2.38 11.06 1.29
C THR A 36 1.09 11.90 1.32
N GLY A 37 0.56 12.27 0.16
CA GLY A 37 -0.68 13.05 0.04
C GLY A 37 -1.89 12.34 0.64
N SER A 38 -1.98 11.02 0.48
CA SER A 38 -3.03 10.20 1.10
C SER A 38 -2.96 10.24 2.63
N ILE A 39 -1.78 10.12 3.22
CA ILE A 39 -1.63 10.24 4.68
C ILE A 39 -2.08 11.62 5.17
N ALA A 40 -1.66 12.68 4.49
CA ALA A 40 -2.05 14.04 4.84
C ALA A 40 -3.58 14.24 4.76
N GLU A 41 -4.23 13.78 3.69
CA GLU A 41 -5.69 13.84 3.56
C GLU A 41 -6.40 13.07 4.68
N LEU A 42 -5.97 11.85 4.97
CA LEU A 42 -6.59 11.03 6.01
C LEU A 42 -6.45 11.67 7.39
N MET A 43 -5.32 12.31 7.68
CA MET A 43 -5.13 13.08 8.92
C MET A 43 -6.04 14.31 8.98
N LEU A 44 -6.11 15.10 7.91
CA LEU A 44 -6.91 16.33 7.84
C LEU A 44 -8.42 16.05 7.90
N THR A 45 -8.87 14.91 7.37
CA THR A 45 -10.27 14.46 7.41
C THR A 45 -10.61 13.71 8.69
N GLY A 46 -9.64 13.48 9.59
CA GLY A 46 -9.83 12.75 10.84
C GLY A 46 -10.00 11.24 10.69
N GLN A 47 -9.85 10.69 9.46
CA GLN A 47 -9.92 9.26 9.18
C GLN A 47 -8.69 8.49 9.65
N LEU A 48 -7.54 9.17 9.78
CA LEU A 48 -6.33 8.65 10.40
C LEU A 48 -5.96 9.53 11.61
N ASN A 49 -6.19 8.99 12.81
CA ASN A 49 -5.86 9.68 14.05
C ASN A 49 -4.99 8.79 14.94
N LYS A 50 -3.67 8.98 14.83
CA LYS A 50 -2.66 8.28 15.64
C LYS A 50 -1.52 9.23 15.99
N PRO A 51 -1.64 10.02 17.07
CA PRO A 51 -0.60 10.98 17.46
C PRO A 51 0.72 10.28 17.83
N GLY A 52 1.84 10.94 17.55
CA GLY A 52 3.19 10.43 17.77
C GLY A 52 3.95 10.13 16.48
N VAL A 53 5.11 9.49 16.61
CA VAL A 53 5.95 9.07 15.47
C VAL A 53 5.77 7.57 15.29
N TRP A 54 5.21 7.18 14.14
CA TRP A 54 4.86 5.79 13.87
C TRP A 54 5.24 5.40 12.45
N PRO A 55 5.66 4.14 12.22
CA PRO A 55 5.66 3.55 10.89
C PRO A 55 4.25 3.56 10.28
N VAL A 56 4.15 3.71 8.96
CA VAL A 56 2.86 3.81 8.26
C VAL A 56 2.01 2.57 8.49
N GLU A 57 2.61 1.39 8.44
CA GLU A 57 1.95 0.09 8.64
C GLU A 57 1.40 -0.11 10.06
N GLN A 58 1.82 0.68 11.05
CA GLN A 58 1.26 0.68 12.41
C GLN A 58 0.17 1.74 12.62
N ALA A 59 0.05 2.68 11.69
CA ALA A 59 -0.90 3.79 11.75
C ALA A 59 -2.10 3.56 10.83
N LEU A 60 -1.84 3.10 9.61
CA LEU A 60 -2.81 2.94 8.55
C LEU A 60 -3.16 1.46 8.38
N SER A 61 -4.45 1.12 8.46
CA SER A 61 -4.92 -0.23 8.19
C SER A 61 -4.86 -0.54 6.69
N THR A 62 -4.63 -1.81 6.34
CA THR A 62 -4.60 -2.26 4.93
C THR A 62 -5.86 -1.88 4.15
N PRO A 63 -7.09 -2.06 4.68
CA PRO A 63 -8.29 -1.67 3.94
C PRO A 63 -8.38 -0.18 3.64
N LEU A 64 -7.99 0.68 4.60
CA LEU A 64 -8.01 2.13 4.39
C LEU A 64 -6.92 2.57 3.40
N PHE A 65 -5.75 1.93 3.45
CA PHE A 65 -4.68 2.11 2.47
C PHE A 65 -5.15 1.76 1.05
N GLU A 66 -5.74 0.57 0.86
CA GLU A 66 -6.23 0.14 -0.45
C GLU A 66 -7.29 1.11 -1.00
N GLN A 67 -8.25 1.52 -0.15
CA GLN A 67 -9.30 2.45 -0.55
C GLN A 67 -8.74 3.81 -1.01
N ILE A 68 -7.80 4.42 -0.25
CA ILE A 68 -7.29 5.76 -0.56
C ILE A 68 -6.31 5.78 -1.73
N ILE A 69 -5.57 4.69 -1.96
CA ILE A 69 -4.64 4.56 -3.09
C ILE A 69 -5.43 4.31 -4.38
N GLN A 70 -6.47 3.47 -4.33
CA GLN A 70 -7.38 3.23 -5.46
C GLN A 70 -8.16 4.49 -5.86
N SER A 71 -8.64 5.29 -4.89
CA SER A 71 -9.36 6.54 -5.20
C SER A 71 -8.49 7.57 -5.93
N ARG A 72 -7.15 7.39 -5.89
CA ARG A 72 -6.15 8.22 -6.57
C ARG A 72 -5.59 7.58 -7.84
N GLY A 73 -6.21 6.50 -8.33
CA GLY A 73 -5.87 5.87 -9.61
C GLY A 73 -4.59 5.03 -9.58
N LEU A 74 -4.10 4.65 -8.40
CA LEU A 74 -3.02 3.68 -8.26
C LEU A 74 -3.60 2.29 -7.97
N GLU A 75 -3.13 1.30 -8.71
CA GLU A 75 -3.56 -0.09 -8.60
C GLU A 75 -2.41 -0.97 -8.11
N ILE A 76 -2.72 -1.85 -7.15
CA ILE A 76 -1.80 -2.87 -6.64
C ILE A 76 -2.30 -4.22 -7.12
N ASN A 77 -1.51 -4.86 -7.97
CA ASN A 77 -1.80 -6.17 -8.53
C ASN A 77 -1.17 -7.25 -7.66
N THR A 78 -2.00 -8.11 -7.07
CA THR A 78 -1.55 -9.23 -6.23
C THR A 78 -1.73 -10.55 -6.96
N VAL A 79 -0.72 -11.42 -6.89
CA VAL A 79 -0.72 -12.78 -7.45
C VAL A 79 -0.38 -13.76 -6.34
N GLU A 80 -1.21 -14.79 -6.17
CA GLU A 80 -0.94 -15.95 -5.30
C GLU A 80 -0.63 -17.18 -6.17
N ALA A 81 0.40 -17.93 -5.82
CA ALA A 81 0.87 -19.15 -6.49
C ALA A 81 1.09 -20.28 -5.47
#